data_AF-A0A1B6KNJ3-F1
#
_entry.id   AF-A0A1B6KNJ3-F1
#
_cell.length_a   1.000
_cell.length_b   1.000
_cell.length_c   1.000
_cell.angle_alpha   90.00
_cell.angle_beta   90.00
_cell.angle_gamma   90.00
#
_symmetry.space_group_name_H-M   'P 1'
#
loop_
_entity.id
_entity.type
_entity.pdbx_description
1 polymer ?
#
loop_
_entity_poly.entity_id
_entity_poly.type
_entity_poly.pdbx_seq_one_letter_code
_entity_poly.pdbx_strand_id
1 'polypeptide(L)'
;MMRLLLLFPSLLLVTSGTGMIIFENPEAANMSPNGTLSYTDPYRARVDHLIQRALEEFSLRLEAAVSAQAPGENTVFSPLSIASVLALVLLGARGVTHAEVARLLGVTAGV
;
A
#
# COMPACT_ATOMS: atom_id res chain seq x y z
N MET A 1 -6.71 5.61 -38.57
CA MET A 1 -5.88 6.54 -37.78
C MET A 1 -6.78 7.66 -37.27
N MET A 2 -7.15 7.67 -35.98
CA MET A 2 -7.69 8.84 -35.28
C MET A 2 -7.65 8.57 -33.77
N ARG A 3 -7.34 9.62 -32.99
CA ARG A 3 -6.71 9.63 -31.67
C ARG A 3 -7.72 9.42 -30.52
N LEU A 4 -7.31 8.63 -29.52
CA LEU A 4 -7.97 8.48 -28.21
C LEU A 4 -7.64 9.71 -27.34
N LEU A 5 -8.64 10.50 -26.98
CA LEU A 5 -8.54 11.61 -26.04
C LEU A 5 -8.66 11.07 -24.61
N LEU A 6 -7.55 10.99 -23.87
CA LEU A 6 -7.56 10.76 -22.43
C LEU A 6 -7.62 12.12 -21.73
N LEU A 7 -8.76 12.42 -21.12
CA LEU A 7 -8.95 13.55 -20.21
C LEU A 7 -8.29 13.20 -18.87
N PHE A 8 -7.08 13.73 -18.65
CA PHE A 8 -6.51 13.80 -17.29
C PHE A 8 -7.05 15.04 -16.59
N PRO A 9 -7.56 14.94 -15.34
CA PRO A 9 -7.94 16.13 -14.59
C PRO A 9 -6.69 16.95 -14.27
N SER A 10 -6.80 18.26 -14.48
CA SER A 10 -5.75 19.26 -14.38
C SER A 10 -4.99 19.19 -13.05
N LEU A 11 -3.70 18.83 -13.14
CA LEU A 11 -2.78 18.74 -12.01
C LEU A 11 -2.14 20.11 -11.78
N LEU A 12 -2.64 20.89 -10.81
CA LEU A 12 -1.99 22.16 -10.42
C LEU A 12 -1.03 21.87 -9.24
N LEU A 13 0.27 21.97 -9.51
CA LEU A 13 1.32 21.75 -8.52
C LEU A 13 1.67 23.08 -7.83
N VAL A 14 1.32 23.24 -6.56
CA VAL A 14 1.74 24.38 -5.74
C VAL A 14 2.67 23.90 -4.64
N THR A 15 3.92 24.37 -4.68
CA THR A 15 4.92 24.07 -3.64
C THR A 15 4.88 25.14 -2.55
N SER A 16 4.48 24.78 -1.34
CA SER A 16 4.66 25.60 -0.15
C SER A 16 6.01 25.27 0.51
N GLY A 17 6.65 26.28 1.13
CA GLY A 17 8.04 26.27 1.63
C GLY A 17 8.38 25.28 2.75
N THR A 18 7.54 24.28 3.01
CA THR A 18 7.78 23.16 3.94
C THR A 18 7.88 21.80 3.24
N GLY A 19 8.03 21.77 1.91
CA GLY A 19 8.32 20.53 1.16
C GLY A 19 7.19 19.50 1.21
N MET A 20 5.98 19.90 1.58
CA MET A 20 4.79 19.05 1.54
C MET A 20 4.07 19.26 0.20
N ILE A 21 3.90 18.16 -0.54
CA ILE A 21 3.11 18.16 -1.78
C ILE A 21 1.64 18.07 -1.40
N ILE A 22 0.88 19.11 -1.72
CA ILE A 22 -0.57 19.15 -1.54
C ILE A 22 -1.23 18.87 -2.89
N PHE A 23 -2.04 17.83 -2.95
CA PHE A 23 -2.89 17.53 -4.11
C PHE A 23 -4.25 18.20 -3.89
N GLU A 24 -4.52 19.32 -4.57
CA GLU A 24 -5.86 19.94 -4.53
C GLU A 24 -6.82 19.18 -5.47
N ASN A 25 -7.89 18.63 -4.88
CA ASN A 25 -9.00 18.05 -5.62
C ASN A 25 -10.07 19.14 -5.87
N PRO A 26 -10.38 19.51 -7.12
CA PRO A 26 -11.42 20.50 -7.43
C PRO A 26 -12.84 20.06 -7.01
N GLU A 27 -13.06 18.78 -6.72
CA GLU A 27 -14.32 18.30 -6.14
C GLU A 27 -14.46 18.64 -4.65
N ALA A 28 -13.42 19.10 -3.95
CA ALA A 28 -13.54 19.48 -2.53
C ALA A 28 -14.52 20.65 -2.27
N ALA A 29 -14.85 21.42 -3.31
CA ALA A 29 -15.83 22.50 -3.24
C ALA A 29 -17.29 22.01 -3.02
N ASN A 30 -17.56 20.71 -3.17
CA ASN A 30 -18.90 20.14 -2.98
C ASN A 30 -19.06 19.28 -1.70
N MET A 31 -18.10 19.37 -0.77
CA MET A 31 -18.15 18.63 0.50
C MET A 31 -19.03 19.27 1.57
N SER A 32 -19.76 18.41 2.30
CA SER A 32 -20.56 18.75 3.47
C SER A 32 -19.72 19.50 4.52
N PRO A 33 -20.27 20.55 5.19
CA PRO A 33 -19.53 21.46 6.07
C PRO A 33 -18.82 20.81 7.27
N ASN A 34 -19.05 19.51 7.53
CA ASN A 34 -18.42 18.80 8.63
C ASN A 34 -17.14 18.02 8.26
N GLY A 35 -16.57 18.19 7.06
CA GLY A 35 -15.22 17.70 6.73
C GLY A 35 -15.02 16.17 6.75
N THR A 36 -16.05 15.39 7.10
CA THR A 36 -16.00 13.95 7.00
C THR A 36 -16.14 13.55 5.53
N LEU A 37 -15.04 13.08 4.95
CA LEU A 37 -15.05 12.24 3.76
C LEU A 37 -15.78 10.93 4.08
N SER A 38 -17.11 10.97 4.20
CA SER A 38 -17.94 9.76 4.30
C SER A 38 -18.17 9.18 2.91
N TYR A 39 -17.08 8.87 2.22
CA TYR A 39 -17.08 7.95 1.10
C TYR A 39 -16.53 6.62 1.63
N THR A 40 -17.34 5.91 2.42
CA THR A 40 -17.07 4.52 2.77
C THR A 40 -17.30 3.69 1.53
N ASP A 41 -16.29 3.67 0.67
CA ASP A 41 -16.22 2.77 -0.47
C ASP A 41 -16.10 1.33 0.08
N PRO A 42 -17.11 0.45 -0.11
CA PRO A 42 -17.05 -0.93 0.35
C PRO A 42 -15.85 -1.68 -0.25
N TYR A 43 -15.35 -1.26 -1.41
CA TYR A 43 -14.14 -1.79 -2.01
C TYR A 43 -12.89 -1.40 -1.20
N ARG A 44 -12.75 -0.13 -0.80
CA ARG A 44 -11.62 0.33 0.02
C ARG A 44 -11.60 -0.36 1.38
N ALA A 45 -12.75 -0.44 2.04
CA ALA A 45 -12.86 -1.15 3.32
C ALA A 45 -12.45 -2.63 3.19
N ARG A 46 -12.80 -3.28 2.07
CA ARG A 46 -12.37 -4.65 1.78
C ARG A 46 -10.86 -4.75 1.56
N VAL A 47 -10.29 -3.86 0.75
CA VAL A 47 -8.84 -3.83 0.47
C VAL A 47 -8.06 -3.58 1.76
N ASP A 48 -8.48 -2.61 2.57
CA ASP A 48 -7.84 -2.29 3.85
C ASP A 48 -7.84 -3.52 4.78
N HIS A 49 -8.97 -4.21 4.91
CA HIS A 49 -9.06 -5.43 5.71
C HIS A 49 -8.15 -6.55 5.17
N LEU A 50 -8.05 -6.72 3.84
CA LEU A 50 -7.15 -7.71 3.25
C LEU A 50 -5.68 -7.38 3.50
N ILE A 51 -5.29 -6.11 3.36
CA ILE A 51 -3.92 -5.66 3.61
C ILE A 51 -3.56 -5.83 5.09
N GLN A 52 -4.46 -5.46 6.00
CA GLN A 52 -4.25 -5.62 7.45
C GLN A 52 -4.02 -7.09 7.80
N ARG A 53 -4.91 -7.99 7.37
CA ARG A 53 -4.79 -9.43 7.56
C ARG A 53 -3.45 -9.97 7.02
N ALA A 54 -3.10 -9.58 5.81
CA ALA A 54 -1.87 -10.03 5.16
C ALA A 54 -0.61 -9.55 5.92
N LEU A 55 -0.62 -8.31 6.39
CA LEU A 55 0.50 -7.75 7.15
C LEU A 55 0.63 -8.36 8.56
N GLU A 56 -0.50 -8.64 9.22
CA GLU A 56 -0.53 -9.36 10.50
C GLU A 56 0.08 -10.75 10.37
N GLU A 57 -0.38 -11.54 9.41
CA GLU A 57 0.15 -12.89 9.15
C GLU A 57 1.64 -12.85 8.78
N PHE A 58 2.03 -11.91 7.92
CA PHE A 58 3.44 -11.69 7.58
C PHE A 58 4.28 -11.35 8.82
N SER A 59 3.79 -10.44 9.67
CA SER A 59 4.49 -10.02 10.89
C SER A 59 4.69 -11.16 11.87
N LEU A 60 3.66 -12.00 12.08
CA LEU A 60 3.75 -13.16 12.97
C LEU A 60 4.75 -14.19 12.46
N ARG A 61 4.75 -14.46 11.14
CA ARG A 61 5.71 -15.38 10.53
C ARG A 61 7.14 -14.85 10.58
N LEU A 62 7.31 -13.53 10.40
CA LEU A 62 8.61 -12.89 10.51
C LEU A 62 9.14 -12.93 11.94
N GLU A 63 8.29 -12.65 12.94
CA GLU A 63 8.65 -12.77 14.36
C GLU A 63 9.13 -14.20 14.68
N ALA A 64 8.35 -15.21 14.31
CA ALA A 64 8.71 -16.60 14.56
C ALA A 64 10.05 -16.98 13.90
N ALA A 65 10.31 -16.51 12.68
CA ALA A 65 11.55 -16.77 11.96
C ALA A 65 12.76 -16.05 12.58
N VAL A 66 12.56 -14.83 13.10
CA VAL A 66 13.62 -14.03 13.74
C VAL A 66 13.93 -14.58 15.13
N SER A 67 12.91 -14.85 15.94
CA SER A 67 13.05 -15.42 17.29
C SER A 67 13.69 -16.81 17.29
N ALA A 68 13.48 -17.60 16.22
CA ALA A 68 14.16 -18.88 16.04
C ALA A 68 15.68 -18.73 15.75
N GLN A 69 16.11 -17.62 15.16
CA GLN A 69 17.52 -17.40 14.83
C GLN A 69 18.32 -16.71 15.95
N ALA A 70 17.65 -15.91 16.78
CA ALA A 70 18.28 -15.20 17.90
C ALA A 70 17.53 -15.48 19.23
N PRO A 71 17.52 -16.74 19.71
CA PRO A 71 16.75 -17.12 20.88
C PRO A 71 17.27 -16.41 22.14
N GLY A 72 16.37 -15.71 22.84
CA GLY A 72 16.70 -14.98 24.07
C GLY A 72 17.35 -13.61 23.85
N GLU A 73 17.49 -13.16 22.61
CA GLU A 73 17.95 -11.81 22.28
C GLU A 73 16.78 -10.86 22.04
N ASN A 74 16.96 -9.60 22.44
CA ASN A 74 15.99 -8.56 22.12
C ASN A 74 16.11 -8.18 20.64
N THR A 75 15.06 -8.43 19.86
CA THR A 75 15.03 -8.05 18.45
C THR A 75 13.95 -7.02 18.17
N VAL A 76 14.31 -5.97 17.43
CA VAL A 76 13.39 -4.90 17.00
C VAL A 76 13.43 -4.79 15.49
N PHE A 77 12.26 -4.87 14.85
CA PHE A 77 12.13 -4.73 13.40
C PHE A 77 10.78 -4.07 13.04
N SER A 78 10.67 -3.58 11.81
CA SER A 78 9.43 -3.00 11.27
C SER A 78 8.86 -3.92 10.19
N PRO A 79 7.82 -4.72 10.49
CA PRO A 79 7.17 -5.58 9.50
C PRO A 79 6.68 -4.79 8.28
N LEU A 80 6.07 -3.63 8.51
CA LEU A 80 5.52 -2.78 7.43
C LEU A 80 6.61 -2.26 6.49
N SER A 81 7.78 -1.88 7.02
CA SER A 81 8.89 -1.42 6.18
C SER A 81 9.42 -2.54 5.29
N ILE A 82 9.61 -3.75 5.85
CA ILE A 82 10.08 -4.92 5.09
C ILE A 82 9.05 -5.32 4.03
N ALA A 83 7.77 -5.34 4.38
CA ALA A 83 6.69 -5.64 3.45
C ALA A 83 6.65 -4.63 2.28
N SER A 84 6.90 -3.35 2.54
CA SER A 84 6.95 -2.30 1.50
C SER A 84 8.07 -2.54 0.48
N VAL A 85 9.27 -2.90 0.95
CA VAL A 85 10.39 -3.24 0.05
C VAL A 85 10.07 -4.48 -0.77
N LEU A 86 9.50 -5.51 -0.15
CA LEU A 86 9.08 -6.73 -0.85
C LEU A 86 7.98 -6.48 -1.88
N ALA A 87 7.08 -5.53 -1.65
CA ALA A 87 6.08 -5.13 -2.64
C ALA A 87 6.73 -4.52 -3.90
N LEU A 88 7.80 -3.74 -3.73
CA LEU A 88 8.59 -3.24 -4.85
C LEU A 88 9.33 -4.36 -5.59
N VAL A 89 9.84 -5.36 -4.84
CA VAL A 89 10.43 -6.56 -5.44
C VAL A 89 9.38 -7.33 -6.24
N LEU A 90 8.18 -7.51 -5.68
CA LEU A 90 7.08 -8.21 -6.35
C LEU A 90 6.72 -7.56 -7.69
N LEU A 91 6.72 -6.21 -7.73
CA LEU A 91 6.44 -5.44 -8.95
C LEU A 91 7.45 -5.72 -10.08
N GLY A 92 8.71 -5.99 -9.75
CA GLY A 92 9.76 -6.32 -10.72
C GLY A 92 9.98 -7.82 -10.94
N ALA A 93 9.48 -8.67 -10.05
CA ALA A 93 9.71 -10.10 -10.06
C ALA A 93 8.86 -10.81 -11.14
N ARG A 94 9.36 -11.95 -11.63
CA ARG A 94 8.65 -12.81 -12.59
C ARG A 94 8.79 -14.27 -12.22
N GLY A 95 7.90 -15.11 -12.74
CA GLY A 95 7.96 -16.56 -12.57
C GLY A 95 7.91 -16.99 -11.10
N VAL A 96 8.84 -17.85 -10.70
CA VAL A 96 8.91 -18.43 -9.36
C VAL A 96 9.07 -17.36 -8.29
N THR A 97 9.96 -16.38 -8.49
CA THR A 97 10.20 -15.30 -7.52
C THR A 97 8.95 -14.47 -7.27
N HIS A 98 8.18 -14.16 -8.32
CA HIS A 98 6.90 -13.45 -8.15
C HIS A 98 5.93 -14.27 -7.28
N ALA A 99 5.80 -15.57 -7.57
CA ALA A 99 4.89 -16.44 -6.82
C ALA A 99 5.31 -16.60 -5.35
N GLU A 100 6.60 -16.67 -5.06
CA GLU A 100 7.13 -16.77 -3.70
C GLU A 100 6.91 -15.48 -2.91
N VAL A 101 7.25 -14.33 -3.49
CA VAL A 101 7.08 -13.03 -2.82
C VAL A 101 5.59 -12.71 -2.60
N ALA A 102 4.73 -13.00 -3.58
CA ALA A 102 3.28 -12.84 -3.44
C ALA A 102 2.71 -13.69 -2.29
N ARG A 103 3.14 -14.96 -2.20
CA ARG A 103 2.74 -15.87 -1.12
C ARG A 103 3.27 -15.42 0.24
N LEU A 104 4.50 -14.91 0.27
CA LEU A 104 5.13 -14.42 1.50
C LEU A 104 4.39 -13.20 2.05
N LEU A 105 3.95 -12.28 1.16
CA LEU A 105 3.18 -11.09 1.50
C LEU A 105 1.68 -11.35 1.72
N GLY A 106 1.17 -12.58 1.52
CA GLY A 106 -0.26 -12.87 1.66
C GLY A 106 -1.15 -12.25 0.56
N VAL A 107 -0.53 -11.68 -0.48
CA VAL A 107 -1.22 -11.11 -1.64
C VAL A 107 -1.23 -12.16 -2.75
N THR A 108 -2.09 -13.18 -2.60
CA THR A 108 -2.23 -14.19 -3.65
C THR A 108 -2.69 -13.51 -4.93
N ALA A 109 -1.77 -13.34 -5.88
CA ALA A 109 -2.05 -12.76 -7.18
C ALA A 109 -3.00 -13.71 -7.92
N GLY A 110 -4.30 -13.40 -7.85
CA GLY A 110 -5.25 -13.89 -8.83
C GLY A 110 -4.92 -13.19 -10.14
N VAL A 111 -4.11 -13.86 -10.98
CA VAL A 111 -4.06 -13.60 -12.43
C VAL A 111 -5.11 -14.45 -13.11
#